data_AF-A0A0M0G4C5-F1
#
_entry.id   AF-A0A0M0G4C5-F1
#
_cell.length_a   1.000
_cell.length_b   1.000
_cell.length_c   1.000
_cell.angle_alpha   90.00
_cell.angle_beta   90.00
_cell.angle_gamma   90.00
#
_symmetry.space_group_name_H-M   'P 1'
#
loop_
_entity.id
_entity.type
_entity.pdbx_description
1 polymer ?
#
loop_
_entity_poly.entity_id
_entity_poly.type
_entity_poly.pdbx_seq_one_letter_code
_entity_poly.pdbx_strand_id
1 'polypeptide(L)' 'MYVLYSPVSEDKTYAGEEKRAIRLGFPYGHTDRVVIKTRSETYLLYTSNGGMKDKIETLMKQAPV' A
#
# COMPACT_ATOMS: atom_id res chain seq x y z
N MET A 1 -9.29 17.46 12.05
CA MET A 1 -8.75 17.50 10.67
C MET A 1 -9.14 16.21 9.98
N TYR A 2 -10.06 16.25 9.01
CA TYR A 2 -10.45 15.06 8.25
C TYR A 2 -9.38 14.78 7.20
N VAL A 3 -8.82 13.57 7.17
CA VAL A 3 -7.90 13.15 6.12
C VAL A 3 -8.75 12.77 4.91
N LEU A 4 -8.80 13.63 3.89
CA LEU A 4 -9.52 13.41 2.63
C LEU A 4 -8.85 12.38 1.70
N TYR A 5 -7.72 11.80 2.12
CA TYR A 5 -6.92 10.86 1.34
C TYR A 5 -6.89 9.49 2.03
N SER A 6 -7.27 8.42 1.31
CA SER A 6 -7.06 7.07 1.83
C SER A 6 -5.55 6.77 1.83
N PRO A 7 -4.94 6.45 2.99
CA PRO A 7 -3.50 6.19 3.08
C PRO A 7 -3.06 4.92 2.33
N VAL A 8 -4.01 4.16 1.76
CA VAL A 8 -3.75 2.92 1.03
C VAL A 8 -4.29 3.05 -0.39
N SER A 9 -3.46 2.77 -1.39
CA SER A 9 -3.83 2.81 -2.80
C SER A 9 -3.15 1.72 -3.61
N GLU A 10 -3.69 1.42 -4.78
CA GLU A 10 -3.00 0.56 -5.76
C GLU A 10 -1.96 1.36 -6.53
N ASP A 11 -0.81 0.75 -6.79
CA ASP A 11 0.18 1.27 -7.73
C ASP A 11 0.06 0.55 -9.07
N LYS A 12 -0.25 1.31 -10.12
CA LYS A 12 -0.44 0.77 -11.48
C LYS A 12 0.86 0.68 -12.28
N THR A 13 1.98 1.17 -11.73
CA THR A 13 3.29 1.12 -12.39
C THR A 13 4.02 -0.17 -12.08
N TYR A 14 4.81 -0.66 -13.03
CA TYR A 14 5.54 -1.92 -12.85
C TYR A 14 6.58 -1.85 -11.70
N ALA A 15 7.25 -0.73 -11.54
CA ALA A 15 8.34 -0.55 -10.58
C ALA A 15 7.92 0.12 -9.27
N GLY A 16 6.72 0.70 -9.21
CA GLY A 16 6.29 1.59 -8.15
C GLY A 16 6.63 3.05 -8.44
N GLU A 17 5.68 3.97 -8.20
CA GLU A 17 5.88 5.41 -8.43
C GLU A 17 6.79 6.04 -7.37
N GLU A 18 6.63 5.65 -6.11
CA GLU A 18 7.39 6.22 -5.00
C GLU A 18 8.75 5.53 -4.86
N LYS A 19 9.78 6.16 -5.43
CA LYS A 19 11.14 5.59 -5.49
C LYS A 19 11.73 5.30 -4.11
N ARG A 20 11.38 6.13 -3.11
CA ARG A 20 11.88 6.01 -1.73
C ARG A 20 11.07 5.04 -0.87
N ALA A 21 10.01 4.45 -1.40
CA ALA A 21 9.21 3.51 -0.63
C ALA A 21 10.02 2.29 -0.19
N ILE A 22 9.79 1.86 1.04
CA ILE A 22 10.29 0.61 1.57
C ILE A 22 9.54 -0.52 0.86
N ARG A 23 10.28 -1.40 0.18
CA ARG A 23 9.73 -2.47 -0.64
C ARG A 23 9.55 -3.73 0.18
N LEU A 24 8.32 -4.26 0.19
CA LEU A 24 7.97 -5.48 0.90
C LEU A 24 7.60 -6.55 -0.13
N GLY A 25 8.33 -7.66 -0.14
CA GLY A 25 8.18 -8.73 -1.13
C GLY A 25 8.94 -8.48 -2.43
N PHE A 26 8.71 -9.33 -3.42
CA PHE A 26 9.42 -9.31 -4.71
C PHE A 26 8.50 -8.85 -5.85
N PRO A 27 8.99 -8.00 -6.77
CA PRO A 27 8.23 -7.53 -7.92
C PRO A 27 8.12 -8.61 -9.00
N TYR A 28 7.08 -9.42 -8.96
CA TYR A 28 6.77 -10.35 -10.05
C TYR A 28 5.79 -9.73 -11.03
N GLY A 29 5.79 -10.20 -12.29
CA GLY A 29 4.97 -9.62 -13.35
C GLY A 29 3.47 -9.56 -13.06
N HIS A 30 2.97 -10.52 -12.28
CA HIS A 30 1.55 -10.67 -11.95
C HIS A 30 1.20 -10.31 -10.51
N THR A 31 2.14 -9.77 -9.72
CA THR A 31 1.81 -9.30 -8.37
C THR A 31 1.19 -7.92 -8.41
N ASP A 32 0.12 -7.75 -7.65
CA ASP A 32 -0.45 -6.47 -7.28
C ASP A 32 0.55 -5.68 -6.45
N ARG A 33 0.36 -4.36 -6.48
CA ARG A 33 1.21 -3.40 -5.78
C ARG A 33 0.34 -2.51 -4.94
N VAL A 34 0.55 -2.54 -3.63
CA VAL A 34 -0.22 -1.72 -2.68
C VAL A 34 0.72 -0.70 -2.06
N VAL A 35 0.42 0.58 -2.28
CA VAL A 35 1.07 1.69 -1.61
C VAL A 35 0.40 1.89 -0.26
N ILE A 36 1.20 1.92 0.80
CA ILE A 36 0.75 2.20 2.17
C ILE A 36 1.53 3.40 2.67
N LYS A 37 0.83 4.52 2.88
CA LYS A 37 1.41 5.75 3.44
C LYS A 37 1.13 5.80 4.93
N THR A 38 2.19 5.84 5.71
CA THR A 38 2.12 6.11 7.16
C THR A 38 2.53 7.56 7.42
N ARG A 39 2.57 7.96 8.70
CA ARG A 39 3.02 9.32 9.07
C ARG A 39 4.51 9.56 8.79
N SER A 40 5.34 8.51 8.84
CA SER A 40 6.79 8.62 8.71
C SER A 40 7.31 8.04 7.40
N GLU A 41 6.73 6.92 6.96
CA GLU A 41 7.25 6.13 5.85
C GLU A 41 6.18 5.75 4.84
N THR A 42 6.61 5.50 3.61
CA THR A 42 5.79 4.89 2.56
C THR A 42 6.30 3.49 2.28
N TYR A 43 5.38 2.53 2.20
CA TYR A 43 5.67 1.15 1.86
C TYR A 43 5.02 0.80 0.52
N LEU A 44 5.72 -0.02 -0.25
CA LEU A 44 5.21 -0.62 -1.48
C LEU A 44 5.23 -2.13 -1.30
N LEU A 45 4.05 -2.71 -1.15
CA LEU A 45 3.85 -4.15 -0.98
C LEU A 45 3.60 -4.81 -2.33
N TYR A 46 4.41 -5.81 -2.67
CA TYR A 46 4.17 -6.72 -3.78
C TYR A 46 3.44 -7.97 -3.27
N THR A 47 2.26 -8.27 -3.80
CA THR A 47 1.42 -9.39 -3.34
C THR A 47 0.61 -9.97 -4.50
N SER A 48 0.37 -11.28 -4.51
CA SER A 48 -0.57 -11.93 -5.45
C SER A 48 -1.93 -12.22 -4.80
N ASN A 49 -2.13 -11.75 -3.57
CA ASN A 49 -3.39 -11.89 -2.85
C ASN A 49 -4.31 -10.71 -3.20
N GLY A 50 -5.31 -10.97 -4.03
CA GLY A 50 -6.30 -9.98 -4.43
C GLY A 50 -7.07 -9.40 -3.22
N GLY A 51 -7.47 -8.14 -3.31
CA GLY A 51 -8.19 -7.45 -2.23
C GLY A 51 -7.33 -7.08 -1.02
N MET A 52 -6.00 -7.24 -1.09
CA MET A 52 -5.10 -6.88 0.00
C MET A 52 -5.21 -5.39 0.37
N LYS A 53 -5.38 -4.51 -0.62
CA LYS A 53 -5.60 -3.08 -0.41
C LYS A 53 -6.80 -2.81 0.51
N ASP A 54 -7.95 -3.43 0.24
CA ASP A 54 -9.17 -3.23 1.04
C ASP A 54 -9.05 -3.84 2.44
N LYS A 55 -8.34 -4.97 2.56
CA LYS A 55 -8.08 -5.61 3.85
C LYS A 55 -7.21 -4.72 4.74
N ILE A 56 -6.12 -4.16 4.21
CA ILE A 56 -5.25 -3.23 4.93
C ILE A 56 -6.04 -1.98 5.33
N GLU A 57 -6.82 -1.41 4.40
CA GLU A 57 -7.64 -0.23 4.69
C GLU A 57 -8.64 -0.48 5.83
N THR A 58 -9.27 -1.66 5.84
CA THR A 58 -10.18 -2.07 6.92
C THR A 58 -9.47 -2.17 8.27
N LEU A 59 -8.30 -2.83 8.30
CA LEU A 59 -7.52 -2.98 9.53
C LEU A 59 -7.03 -1.64 10.08
N MET A 60 -6.60 -0.73 9.21
CA MET A 60 -6.17 0.61 9.62
C MET A 60 -7.31 1.43 10.23
N LYS A 61 -8.56 1.25 9.76
CA LYS A 61 -9.74 1.91 10.35
C LYS A 61 -10.14 1.32 11.70
N GLN A 62 -9.78 0.07 11.98
CA GLN A 62 -10.11 -0.64 13.21
C GLN A 62 -9.03 -0.48 14.30
N ALA A 63 -7.82 -0.06 13.95
CA ALA A 63 -6.73 0.11 14.89
C ALA A 63 -7.03 1.26 15.88
N PRO A 64 -7.00 1.03 17.21
CA PRO A 64 -7.10 2.10 18.18
C PRO A 64 -5.89 3.04 18.05
N VAL A 65 -6.15 4.35 18.04
CA VAL A 65 -5.13 5.41 17.98
C VAL A 65 -4.39 5.53 19.31
#